data_AF-A0A1I6K889-F1
#
_entry.id   AF-A0A1I6K889-F1
#
_cell.length_a   1.000
_cell.length_b   1.000
_cell.length_c   1.000
_cell.angle_alpha   90.00
_cell.angle_beta   90.00
_cell.angle_gamma   90.00
#
_symmetry.space_group_name_H-M   'P 1'
#
loop_
_entity.id
_entity.type
_entity.pdbx_description
1 polymer ?
#
loop_
_entity_poly.entity_id
_entity_poly.type
_entity_poly.pdbx_seq_one_letter_code
_entity_poly.pdbx_strand_id
1 'polypeptide(L)'
;MGENSGSDTFRFQGQAVSDAVDVLDEYRGVDRDELGRRGVTRILREVTTGEEKAAVFTQYQRAEIDEDVARAFLGDRLDAMLADAEETREAIEEDETSDLVQ
;
A
#
# COMPACT_ATOMS: atom_id res chain seq x y z
N MET A 1 -19.54 6.47 -25.30
CA MET A 1 -19.68 5.04 -24.98
C MET A 1 -18.38 4.36 -25.32
N GLY A 2 -17.74 3.74 -24.33
CA GLY A 2 -16.44 3.10 -24.45
C GLY A 2 -15.64 3.22 -23.15
N GLU A 3 -16.23 2.77 -22.04
CA GLU A 3 -15.52 2.58 -20.78
C GLU A 3 -14.53 1.44 -20.97
N ASN A 4 -13.25 1.78 -21.11
CA ASN A 4 -12.17 0.80 -21.10
C ASN A 4 -11.63 0.71 -19.67
N SER A 5 -12.48 0.27 -18.74
CA SER A 5 -12.02 -0.21 -17.43
C SER A 5 -11.34 -1.55 -17.65
N GLY A 6 -10.07 -1.49 -18.05
CA GLY A 6 -9.18 -2.65 -18.06
C GLY A 6 -8.93 -3.09 -16.63
N SER A 7 -9.88 -3.78 -16.02
CA SER A 7 -9.57 -4.65 -14.89
C SER A 7 -8.83 -5.86 -15.46
N ASP A 8 -7.53 -5.71 -15.70
CA ASP A 8 -6.66 -6.84 -16.01
C ASP A 8 -6.80 -7.83 -14.85
N THR A 9 -7.58 -8.89 -15.09
CA THR A 9 -7.89 -9.88 -14.07
C THR A 9 -6.61 -10.66 -13.83
N PHE A 10 -5.99 -10.43 -12.67
CA PHE A 10 -4.82 -11.18 -12.25
C PHE A 10 -5.18 -12.67 -12.14
N ARG A 11 -4.80 -13.49 -13.13
CA ARG A 11 -4.98 -14.94 -13.08
C ARG A 11 -3.80 -15.58 -12.36
N PHE A 12 -4.07 -16.17 -11.20
CA PHE A 12 -3.11 -17.02 -10.50
C PHE A 12 -2.79 -18.27 -11.34
N GLN A 13 -1.53 -18.48 -11.70
CA GLN A 13 -1.07 -19.65 -12.48
C GLN A 13 -0.72 -20.85 -11.57
N GLY A 14 -1.65 -21.29 -10.73
CA GLY A 14 -1.44 -22.45 -9.87
C GLY A 14 -2.70 -23.27 -9.66
N GLN A 15 -2.78 -24.45 -10.30
CA GLN A 15 -3.92 -25.37 -10.15
C GLN A 15 -4.18 -25.70 -8.68
N ALA A 16 -3.12 -25.99 -7.91
CA ALA A 16 -3.24 -26.29 -6.49
C ALA A 16 -3.80 -25.13 -5.64
N VAL A 17 -3.52 -23.87 -6.03
CA VAL A 17 -4.07 -22.69 -5.32
C VAL A 17 -5.54 -22.53 -5.68
N SER A 18 -5.92 -22.74 -6.94
CA SER A 18 -7.32 -22.75 -7.35
C SER A 18 -8.11 -23.81 -6.60
N ASP A 19 -7.61 -25.05 -6.58
CA ASP A 19 -8.25 -26.17 -5.89
C ASP A 19 -8.41 -25.87 -4.39
N ALA A 20 -7.41 -25.24 -3.76
CA ALA A 20 -7.50 -24.83 -2.35
C ALA A 20 -8.58 -23.76 -2.12
N VAL A 21 -8.76 -22.82 -3.05
CA VAL A 21 -9.84 -21.83 -2.99
C VAL A 21 -11.18 -22.51 -3.18
N ASP A 22 -11.32 -23.43 -4.13
CA ASP A 22 -12.54 -24.22 -4.36
C ASP A 22 -12.92 -25.03 -3.10
N VAL A 23 -11.95 -25.71 -2.49
CA VAL A 23 -12.16 -26.43 -1.21
C VAL A 23 -12.66 -25.47 -0.12
N LEU A 24 -12.11 -24.26 -0.01
CA LEU A 24 -12.54 -23.29 1.00
C LEU A 24 -13.92 -22.68 0.71
N ASP A 25 -14.24 -22.51 -0.57
CA ASP A 25 -15.53 -22.02 -1.08
C ASP A 25 -16.67 -22.97 -0.69
N GLU A 26 -16.44 -24.29 -0.78
CA GLU A 26 -17.39 -25.33 -0.34
C GLU A 26 -17.78 -25.22 1.14
N TYR A 27 -16.88 -24.77 2.02
CA TYR A 27 -17.17 -24.66 3.46
C TYR A 27 -17.92 -23.40 3.84
N ARG A 28 -17.63 -22.26 3.21
CA ARG A 28 -18.11 -20.96 3.72
C ARG A 28 -18.47 -19.92 2.67
N GLY A 29 -18.35 -20.22 1.38
CA GLY A 29 -18.44 -19.22 0.31
C GLY A 29 -17.26 -18.26 0.36
N VAL A 30 -16.58 -18.06 -0.76
CA VAL A 30 -15.40 -17.22 -0.86
C VAL A 30 -15.58 -16.22 -1.99
N ASP A 31 -15.46 -14.93 -1.64
CA ASP A 31 -15.22 -13.89 -2.63
C ASP A 31 -13.76 -14.01 -3.12
N ARG A 32 -13.60 -14.61 -4.29
CA ARG A 32 -12.28 -14.90 -4.89
C ARG A 32 -11.53 -13.63 -5.24
N ASP A 33 -12.23 -12.58 -5.66
CA ASP A 33 -11.62 -11.30 -6.01
C ASP A 33 -11.09 -10.62 -4.75
N GLU A 34 -11.88 -10.64 -3.68
CA GLU A 34 -11.46 -10.10 -2.39
C GLU A 34 -10.32 -10.91 -1.75
N LEU A 35 -10.32 -12.23 -1.94
CA LEU A 35 -9.21 -13.07 -1.52
C LEU A 35 -7.94 -12.74 -2.32
N GLY A 36 -8.06 -12.56 -3.64
CA GLY A 36 -6.97 -12.17 -4.52
C GLY A 36 -6.38 -10.82 -4.14
N ARG A 37 -7.22 -9.79 -4.00
CA ARG A 37 -6.80 -8.43 -3.59
C ARG A 37 -6.06 -8.45 -2.26
N ARG A 38 -6.65 -9.03 -1.22
CA ARG A 38 -6.01 -9.12 0.11
C ARG A 38 -4.73 -9.95 0.10
N GLY A 39 -4.71 -11.04 -0.68
CA GLY A 39 -3.53 -11.88 -0.85
C GLY A 39 -2.37 -11.11 -1.48
N VAL A 40 -2.61 -10.41 -2.59
CA VAL A 40 -1.60 -9.58 -3.27
C VAL A 40 -1.11 -8.46 -2.36
N THR A 41 -2.01 -7.69 -1.74
CA THR A 41 -1.65 -6.61 -0.81
C THR A 41 -0.81 -7.12 0.37
N ARG A 42 -1.17 -8.29 0.92
CA ARG A 42 -0.38 -8.92 2.00
C ARG A 42 1.03 -9.25 1.53
N ILE A 43 1.17 -9.90 0.37
CA ILE A 43 2.47 -10.31 -0.16
C ILE A 43 3.33 -9.09 -0.50
N LEU A 44 2.76 -8.04 -1.12
CA LEU A 44 3.48 -6.79 -1.37
C LEU A 44 4.15 -6.28 -0.09
N ARG A 45 3.40 -6.15 1.00
CA ARG A 45 3.93 -5.68 2.29
C ARG A 45 5.04 -6.56 2.87
N GLU A 46 4.94 -7.88 2.65
CA GLU A 46 5.90 -8.88 3.11
C GLU A 46 7.21 -8.83 2.32
N VAL A 47 7.12 -8.69 0.99
CA VAL A 47 8.29 -8.72 0.10
C VAL A 47 8.97 -7.35 -0.07
N THR A 48 8.25 -6.25 0.15
CA THR A 48 8.84 -4.91 0.06
C THR A 48 9.81 -4.67 1.22
N THR A 49 11.06 -4.43 0.86
CA THR A 49 12.17 -4.16 1.78
C THR A 49 12.04 -2.80 2.46
N GLY A 50 12.87 -2.54 3.47
CA GLY A 50 12.90 -1.24 4.15
C GLY A 50 13.26 -0.09 3.20
N GLU A 51 14.22 -0.29 2.31
CA GLU A 51 14.65 0.71 1.32
C GLU A 51 13.54 1.00 0.31
N GLU A 52 12.88 -0.04 -0.21
CA GLU A 52 11.76 0.13 -1.13
C GLU A 52 10.56 0.80 -0.44
N LYS A 53 10.30 0.51 0.83
CA LYS A 53 9.27 1.21 1.62
C LYS A 53 9.56 2.71 1.73
N ALA A 54 10.82 3.10 1.96
CA ALA A 54 11.22 4.50 1.97
C ALA A 54 11.06 5.16 0.59
N ALA A 55 11.38 4.43 -0.49
CA ALA A 55 11.19 4.92 -1.85
C ALA A 55 9.70 5.10 -2.21
N VAL A 56 8.83 4.18 -1.79
CA VAL A 56 7.37 4.31 -1.96
C VAL A 56 6.85 5.53 -1.21
N PHE A 57 7.26 5.72 0.05
CA PHE A 57 6.86 6.90 0.82
C PHE A 57 7.32 8.21 0.17
N THR A 58 8.53 8.23 -0.39
CA THR A 58 9.05 9.39 -1.13
C THR A 58 8.21 9.70 -2.36
N GLN A 59 7.84 8.68 -3.16
CA GLN A 59 6.97 8.85 -4.32
C GLN A 59 5.59 9.38 -3.91
N TYR A 60 5.03 8.86 -2.80
CA TYR A 60 3.77 9.34 -2.25
C TYR A 60 3.84 10.82 -1.83
N GLN A 61 4.88 11.23 -1.09
CA GLN A 61 5.07 12.63 -0.69
C GLN A 61 5.23 13.59 -1.89
N ARG A 62 5.70 13.08 -3.03
CA ARG A 62 5.82 13.83 -4.29
C ARG A 62 4.55 13.80 -5.16
N ALA A 63 3.48 13.18 -4.66
CA ALA A 63 2.24 12.93 -5.41
C ALA A 63 2.46 12.17 -6.74
N GLU A 64 3.52 11.37 -6.83
CA GLU A 64 3.80 10.50 -7.99
C GLU A 64 2.92 9.24 -7.96
N ILE A 65 2.46 8.83 -6.77
CA ILE A 65 1.48 7.79 -6.53
C ILE A 65 0.41 8.29 -5.56
N ASP A 66 -0.80 7.78 -5.66
CA ASP A 66 -1.88 8.08 -4.71
C ASP A 66 -1.74 7.31 -3.38
N GLU A 67 -2.56 7.70 -2.41
CA GLU A 67 -2.58 7.11 -1.07
C GLU A 67 -2.98 5.62 -1.08
N ASP A 68 -3.87 5.21 -1.98
CA ASP A 68 -4.33 3.81 -2.06
C ASP A 68 -3.20 2.89 -2.55
N VAL A 69 -2.44 3.34 -3.55
CA VAL A 69 -1.23 2.66 -4.02
C VAL A 69 -0.18 2.63 -2.91
N ALA A 70 0.08 3.75 -2.24
CA ALA A 70 1.02 3.79 -1.12
C ALA A 70 0.60 2.82 0.01
N ARG A 71 -0.69 2.78 0.37
CA ARG A 71 -1.26 1.86 1.37
C ARG A 71 -1.16 0.40 0.96
N ALA A 72 -1.18 0.08 -0.32
CA ALA A 72 -0.97 -1.29 -0.78
C ALA A 72 0.41 -1.82 -0.34
N PHE A 73 1.45 -0.99 -0.41
CA PHE A 73 2.83 -1.34 -0.02
C PHE A 73 3.12 -1.14 1.47
N LEU A 74 2.60 -0.04 2.05
CA LEU A 74 3.00 0.42 3.38
C LEU A 74 1.99 0.03 4.47
N GLY A 75 0.71 -0.11 4.14
CA GLY A 75 -0.36 -0.26 5.13
C GLY A 75 -0.30 0.82 6.21
N ASP A 76 -0.53 0.42 7.46
CA ASP A 76 -0.50 1.32 8.63
C ASP A 76 0.87 1.98 8.86
N ARG A 77 1.94 1.46 8.23
CA ARG A 77 3.26 2.12 8.27
C ARG A 77 3.22 3.48 7.57
N LEU A 78 2.33 3.69 6.60
CA LEU A 78 2.17 4.99 5.96
C LEU A 78 1.80 6.06 6.98
N ASP A 79 0.86 5.76 7.87
CA ASP A 79 0.39 6.70 8.90
C ASP A 79 1.51 7.04 9.89
N ALA A 80 2.31 6.04 10.29
CA ALA A 80 3.48 6.26 11.13
C ALA A 80 4.53 7.15 10.45
N MET A 81 4.82 6.89 9.17
CA MET A 81 5.79 7.69 8.42
C MET A 81 5.31 9.14 8.17
N LEU A 82 4.00 9.34 8.02
CA LEU A 82 3.40 10.67 7.94
C LEU A 82 3.51 11.43 9.26
N ALA A 83 3.23 10.77 10.38
CA ALA A 83 3.38 11.36 11.71
C ALA A 83 4.84 11.77 11.97
N ASP A 84 5.79 10.88 11.69
CA ASP A 84 7.23 11.17 11.83
C ASP A 84 7.67 12.35 10.94
N ALA A 85 7.16 12.43 9.71
CA ALA A 85 7.48 13.51 8.77
C ALA A 85 6.90 14.86 9.22
N GLU A 86 5.71 14.85 9.83
CA GLU A 86 5.08 16.05 10.37
C GLU A 86 5.85 16.57 11.60
N GLU A 87 6.18 15.69 12.55
CA GLU A 87 7.01 16.04 13.72
C GLU A 87 8.36 16.65 13.29
N THR A 88 8.98 16.07 12.26
CA THR A 88 10.23 16.60 11.70
C THR A 88 10.04 17.99 11.08
N ARG A 89 8.91 18.24 10.40
CA ARG A 89 8.61 19.54 9.81
C ARG A 89 8.37 20.60 10.89
N GLU A 90 7.55 20.28 11.89
CA GLU A 90 7.26 21.17 13.02
C GLU A 90 8.54 21.58 13.75
N ALA A 91 9.45 20.63 14.01
CA ALA A 91 10.72 20.91 14.66
C ALA A 91 11.64 21.85 13.86
N ILE A 92 11.64 21.74 12.52
CA ILE A 92 12.41 22.64 11.64
C ILE A 92 11.79 24.04 11.64
N GLU A 93 10.47 24.14 11.54
CA GLU A 93 9.76 25.43 11.56
C GLU A 93 9.96 26.17 12.89
N GLU A 94 9.95 25.47 14.03
CA GLU A 94 10.24 26.07 15.34
C GLU A 94 11.67 26.63 15.43
N ASP A 95 12.67 25.93 14.87
CA ASP A 95 14.08 26.37 14.84
C ASP A 95 14.27 27.62 13.94
N GLU A 96 13.71 27.62 12.73
CA GLU A 96 13.77 28.77 11.82
C GLU A 96 13.05 30.01 12.39
N THR A 97 11.97 29.81 13.15
CA THR A 97 11.26 30.91 13.80
C THR A 97 12.02 31.45 15.02
N SER A 98 12.74 30.59 15.75
CA SER A 98 13.58 30.96 16.90
C SER A 98 14.81 31.80 16.48
N ASP A 99 15.40 31.53 15.31
CA ASP A 99 16.55 32.28 14.80
C ASP A 99 16.18 33.67 14.24
N LEU A 100 14.90 33.94 13.94
CA LEU A 100 14.43 35.23 13.42
C LEU A 100 14.01 36.25 14.50
N VAL A 101 14.02 35.88 15.78
CA VAL A 101 13.63 36.74 16.93
C VAL A 101 14.79 37.16 17.85
N GLN A 102 16.05 37.08 17.40
CA GLN A 102 17.21 37.59 18.14
C GLN A 102 17.68 38.98 17.67
#